data_AF-A0A2V8ESQ3-F1
#
_entry.id   AF-A0A2V8ESQ3-F1
#
_cell.length_a   1.000
_cell.length_b   1.000
_cell.length_c   1.000
_cell.angle_alpha   90.00
_cell.angle_beta   90.00
_cell.angle_gamma   90.00
#
_symmetry.space_group_name_H-M   'P 1'
#
loop_
_entity.id
_entity.type
_entity.pdbx_description
1 polymer ?
#
loop_
_entity_poly.entity_id
_entity_poly.type
_entity_poly.pdbx_seq_one_letter_code
_entity_poly.pdbx_strand_id
1 'polypeptide(L)' 'MRELIGPGAAGVAEVSTRGGGYLARLLSLAYLGQWTSYYLAIVRGVDPWSVPVLDALKGRMRTDR' A
#
# COMPACT_ATOMS: atom_id res chain seq x y z
N MET A 1 -14.68 8.61 -12.50
CA MET A 1 -14.26 8.52 -11.08
C MET A 1 -13.60 9.81 -10.64
N ARG A 2 -12.51 10.25 -11.30
CA ARG A 2 -11.85 11.54 -11.00
C ARG A 2 -12.77 12.73 -10.79
N GLU A 3 -13.76 12.95 -11.65
CA GLU A 3 -14.71 14.08 -11.52
C GLU A 3 -15.55 14.03 -10.25
N LEU A 4 -15.84 12.82 -9.73
CA LEU A 4 -16.65 12.62 -8.52
C LEU A 4 -15.84 12.85 -7.24
N ILE A 5 -14.58 12.38 -7.21
CA ILE A 5 -13.69 12.49 -6.03
C ILE A 5 -12.83 13.76 -6.03
N GLY A 6 -12.64 14.38 -7.19
CA GLY A 6 -11.80 15.57 -7.37
C GLY A 6 -12.12 16.72 -6.42
N PRO A 7 -13.39 17.14 -6.24
CA PRO A 7 -13.75 18.26 -5.38
C PRO A 7 -13.36 18.09 -3.90
N GLY A 8 -13.20 16.86 -3.41
CA GLY A 8 -12.85 16.57 -2.01
C GLY A 8 -11.43 16.05 -1.79
N ALA A 9 -10.65 15.84 -2.85
CA ALA A 9 -9.32 15.25 -2.77
C ALA A 9 -8.24 16.32 -2.88
N ALA A 10 -7.19 16.23 -2.04
CA ALA A 10 -6.00 17.07 -2.16
C ALA A 10 -5.23 16.84 -3.47
N GLY A 11 -5.45 15.69 -4.13
CA GLY A 11 -4.93 15.35 -5.45
C GLY A 11 -5.50 14.02 -5.92
N VAL A 12 -5.61 13.84 -7.25
CA VAL A 12 -6.08 12.59 -7.87
C VAL A 12 -5.08 12.15 -8.92
N ALA A 13 -4.61 10.90 -8.80
CA ALA A 13 -3.79 10.24 -9.81
C ALA A 13 -4.55 9.01 -10.34
N GLU A 14 -4.78 8.98 -11.65
CA GLU A 14 -5.35 7.81 -12.33
C GLU A 14 -4.23 7.00 -12.99
N VAL A 15 -4.27 5.68 -12.80
CA VAL A 15 -3.25 4.76 -13.31
C VAL A 15 -3.90 3.60 -14.06
N SER A 16 -3.31 3.21 -15.18
CA SER A 16 -3.72 2.04 -15.94
C SER A 16 -2.86 0.83 -15.56
N THR A 17 -3.49 -0.34 -15.52
CA THR A 17 -2.81 -1.59 -15.17
C THR A 17 -2.10 -2.20 -16.39
N ARG A 18 -0.98 -2.87 -16.16
CA ARG A 18 -0.31 -3.69 -17.17
C ARG A 18 -0.71 -5.17 -17.03
N GLY A 19 -0.64 -5.92 -18.12
CA GLY A 19 -0.89 -7.37 -18.16
C GLY A 19 -2.25 -7.78 -18.75
N GLY A 20 -2.28 -8.95 -19.40
CA GLY A 20 -3.44 -9.42 -20.18
C GLY A 20 -4.55 -10.12 -19.38
N GLY A 21 -4.32 -10.45 -18.10
CA GLY A 21 -5.27 -11.19 -17.27
C GLY A 21 -5.61 -10.47 -15.97
N TYR A 22 -6.73 -10.85 -15.35
CA TYR A 22 -7.21 -10.25 -14.09
C TYR A 22 -6.15 -10.27 -12.98
N LEU A 23 -5.49 -11.43 -12.78
CA LEU A 23 -4.43 -11.57 -11.78
C LEU A 23 -3.23 -10.67 -12.06
N ALA A 24 -2.81 -10.55 -13.33
CA ALA A 24 -1.70 -9.69 -13.71
C ALA A 24 -2.00 -8.21 -13.44
N ARG A 25 -3.25 -7.79 -13.69
CA ARG A 25 -3.72 -6.44 -13.40
C ARG A 25 -3.77 -6.16 -11.89
N LEU A 26 -4.28 -7.11 -11.12
CA LEU A 26 -4.32 -7.02 -9.65
C LEU A 26 -2.91 -6.91 -9.06
N LEU A 27 -2.00 -7.79 -9.48
CA LEU A 27 -0.61 -7.78 -9.02
C LEU A 27 0.11 -6.48 -9.43
N SER A 28 -0.16 -5.97 -10.62
CA SER A 28 0.39 -4.68 -11.07
C SER A 28 -0.03 -3.52 -10.15
N LEU A 29 -1.30 -3.49 -9.72
CA LEU A 29 -1.79 -2.47 -8.78
C LEU A 29 -1.21 -2.66 -7.38
N ALA A 30 -1.15 -3.90 -6.89
CA ALA A 30 -0.53 -4.21 -5.60
C ALA A 30 0.93 -3.74 -5.58
N TYR A 31 1.69 -4.06 -6.63
CA TYR A 31 3.09 -3.65 -6.77
C TYR A 31 3.26 -2.13 -6.79
N LEU A 32 2.40 -1.40 -7.50
CA LEU A 32 2.38 0.06 -7.47
C LEU A 32 2.13 0.59 -6.04
N GLY A 33 1.18 -0.01 -5.32
CA GLY A 33 0.88 0.36 -3.93
C GLY A 33 2.05 0.10 -2.98
N GLN A 34 2.79 -1.00 -3.16
CA GLN A 34 3.99 -1.31 -2.38
C GLN A 34 5.05 -0.23 -2.54
N TRP A 35 5.40 0.14 -3.77
CA TRP A 35 6.39 1.20 -4.02
C TRP A 35 5.93 2.56 -3.54
N THR A 36 4.66 2.90 -3.77
CA THR A 36 4.09 4.17 -3.29
C THR A 36 4.22 4.28 -1.78
N SER A 37 3.88 3.21 -1.04
CA SER A 37 3.98 3.18 0.43
C SER A 37 5.44 3.27 0.89
N TYR A 38 6.34 2.55 0.23
CA TYR A 38 7.77 2.57 0.53
C TYR A 38 8.38 3.96 0.37
N TYR A 39 8.14 4.62 -0.77
CA TYR A 39 8.65 5.97 -1.00
C TYR A 39 7.98 7.00 -0.08
N LEU A 40 6.70 6.82 0.24
CA LEU A 40 6.02 7.68 1.22
C LEU A 40 6.67 7.60 2.60
N ALA A 41 7.09 6.41 3.03
CA ALA A 41 7.80 6.23 4.29
C ALA A 41 9.17 6.95 4.28
N ILE A 42 9.93 6.83 3.18
CA ILE A 42 11.20 7.55 3.00
C ILE A 42 10.99 9.06 3.12
N VAL A 43 10.00 9.62 2.40
CA VAL A 43 9.71 11.07 2.43
C VAL A 43 9.27 11.52 3.82
N ARG A 44 8.59 10.66 4.58
CA ARG A 44 8.17 10.96 5.96
C ARG A 44 9.25 10.70 7.01
N GLY A 45 10.40 10.14 6.62
CA GLY A 45 11.49 9.80 7.56
C GLY A 45 11.11 8.70 8.56
N VAL A 46 10.19 7.80 8.19
CA VAL A 46 9.78 6.66 9.02
C VAL A 46 10.35 5.36 8.45
N ASP A 47 10.62 4.38 9.31
CA ASP A 47 11.09 3.07 8.86
C ASP A 47 10.01 2.35 8.03
N PRO A 48 10.23 2.08 6.73
CA PRO A 48 9.28 1.38 5.88
C PRO A 48 9.07 -0.10 6.23
N TRP A 49 9.98 -0.70 7.00
CA TRP A 49 9.96 -2.14 7.30
C TRP A 49 9.29 -2.47 8.63
N SER A 50 9.35 -1.56 9.60
CA SER A 50 8.71 -1.76 10.91
C SER A 50 7.19 -1.81 10.80
N VAL A 51 6.60 -2.87 11.37
CA VAL A 51 5.15 -2.99 11.54
C VAL A 51 4.89 -3.38 13.00
N PRO A 52 4.92 -2.42 13.95
CA PRO A 52 4.89 -2.71 15.38
C PRO A 52 3.68 -3.55 15.83
N VAL A 53 2.54 -3.38 15.17
CA VAL A 53 1.33 -4.16 15.46
C VAL A 53 1.51 -5.64 15.09
N LEU A 54 2.26 -5.91 14.03
CA LEU A 54 2.54 -7.28 13.58
C LEU A 54 3.54 -7.95 14.51
N ASP A 55 4.53 -7.22 15.01
CA ASP A 55 5.48 -7.72 16.01
C ASP A 55 4.78 -8.04 17.33
N ALA A 56 3.90 -7.16 17.79
CA ALA A 56 3.07 -7.40 18.97
C ALA A 56 2.17 -8.64 18.81
N LEU A 57 1.55 -8.80 17.63
CA LEU A 57 0.73 -9.97 17.31
C LEU A 57 1.55 -11.27 17.33
N LYS A 58 2.69 -11.30 16.64
CA LYS A 58 3.61 -12.45 16.62
C LYS A 58 4.13 -12.79 18.02
N GLY A 59 4.38 -11.77 18.85
CA GLY A 59 4.76 -11.94 20.25
C GLY A 59 3.70 -12.71 21.04
N ARG A 60 2.44 -12.26 20.97
CA ARG A 60 1.31 -12.92 21.66
C ARG A 60 1.13 -14.38 21.22
N MET A 61 1.26 -14.66 19.92
CA MET A 61 1.17 -16.03 19.39
C MET A 61 2.27 -16.96 19.89
N ARG A 62 3.43 -16.44 20.31
CA ARG A 62 4.53 -17.24 20.88
C ARG A 62 4.33 -17.52 22.36
N THR A 63 3.65 -16.63 23.09
CA THR A 63 3.37 -16.78 24.53
C THR A 63 2.18 -17.70 24.78
N ASP A 64 1.29 -17.88 23.81
CA ASP A 64 0.11 -18.75 23.88
C ASP A 64 0.42 -20.23 23.53
N ARG A 65 1.68 -20.65 23.73
CA ARG A 65 2.17 -22.04 23.63
C ARG A 65 2.57 -22.54 25.00
#